data_AF-A0A932LCL8-F1
#
_entry.id   AF-A0A932LCL8-F1
#
_cell.length_a   1.000
_cell.length_b   1.000
_cell.length_c   1.000
_cell.angle_alpha   90.00
_cell.angle_beta   90.00
_cell.angle_gamma   90.00
#
_symmetry.space_group_name_H-M   'P 1'
#
loop_
_entity.id
_entity.type
_entity.pdbx_description
1 polymer ?
#
loop_
_entity_poly.entity_id
_entity_poly.type
_entity_poly.pdbx_seq_one_letter_code
_entity_poly.pdbx_strand_id
1 'polypeptide(L)'
;MDHSSTTRRQFLKGKTAAEEVAHVAQGAGGVEEPVGEDAGDETYLVQFSRRAMACEFTIYLNAGEHDGGPAAAMQALDLVECLEDQMTVFRPHSEVSNINRSASEQPVTVEPRLFELLSLAVQLSADTKGAFDITTGPLTKVWGFYRRQGAMPTATAVADALSMVGSRHVQLNPAERTIRFARAGMELNLGAIGKGHALDRCAELLSAAGVEHYICHGGQSSVLARGSHGAARDSGGGWT
;
A
#
# COMPACT_ATOMS: atom_id res chain seq x y z
N MET A 1 47.12 -9.79 7.64
CA MET A 1 46.08 -9.15 8.48
C MET A 1 45.84 -7.78 7.89
N ASP A 2 44.81 -7.64 7.07
CA ASP A 2 44.22 -6.35 6.78
C ASP A 2 42.73 -6.60 6.49
N HIS A 3 41.89 -6.39 7.51
CA HIS A 3 40.45 -6.48 7.37
C HIS A 3 39.94 -5.08 7.01
N SER A 4 39.71 -4.86 5.72
CA SER A 4 38.99 -3.70 5.20
C SER A 4 37.65 -3.56 5.92
N SER A 5 37.52 -2.56 6.79
CA SER A 5 36.26 -2.27 7.48
C SER A 5 35.29 -1.58 6.53
N THR A 6 34.28 -2.31 6.06
CA THR A 6 33.21 -1.80 5.19
C THR A 6 32.42 -0.68 5.87
N THR A 7 32.21 0.45 5.19
CA THR A 7 31.46 1.57 5.75
C THR A 7 29.95 1.43 5.51
N ARG A 8 29.11 1.88 6.46
CA ARG A 8 27.63 1.90 6.33
C ARG A 8 27.14 2.53 5.01
N ARG A 9 27.86 3.51 4.49
CA ARG A 9 27.55 4.19 3.23
C ARG A 9 27.74 3.30 2.00
N GLN A 10 28.69 2.37 2.03
CA GLN A 10 28.91 1.40 0.94
C GLN A 10 27.87 0.28 0.98
N PHE A 11 27.49 -0.16 2.19
CA PHE A 11 26.41 -1.13 2.39
C PHE A 11 25.06 -0.64 1.90
N LEU A 12 24.68 0.60 2.25
CA LEU A 12 23.44 1.22 1.80
C LEU A 12 23.39 1.49 0.29
N LYS A 13 24.54 1.46 -0.39
CA LYS A 13 24.66 1.57 -1.85
C LYS A 13 24.59 0.22 -2.57
N GLY A 14 24.39 -0.89 -1.86
CA GLY A 14 24.27 -2.24 -2.43
C GLY A 14 25.57 -2.86 -2.96
N LYS A 15 26.65 -2.07 -3.14
CA LYS A 15 27.92 -2.53 -3.73
C LYS A 15 28.57 -3.68 -2.96
N THR A 16 28.52 -3.65 -1.64
CA THR A 16 29.20 -4.66 -0.80
C THR A 16 28.45 -5.98 -0.70
N ALA A 17 27.13 -5.99 -0.90
CA ALA A 17 26.37 -7.24 -0.97
C ALA A 17 26.71 -8.03 -2.23
N ALA A 18 26.89 -7.33 -3.37
CA ALA A 18 27.36 -7.94 -4.62
C ALA A 18 28.81 -8.47 -4.49
N GLU A 19 29.69 -7.71 -3.82
CA GLU A 19 31.09 -8.10 -3.60
C GLU A 19 31.26 -9.30 -2.65
N GLU A 20 30.46 -9.41 -1.59
CA GLU A 20 30.53 -10.55 -0.66
C GLU A 20 30.02 -11.86 -1.29
N VAL A 21 28.96 -11.81 -2.11
CA VAL A 21 28.46 -12.99 -2.83
C VAL A 21 29.49 -13.50 -3.86
N ALA A 22 30.18 -12.59 -4.55
CA ALA A 22 31.27 -12.93 -5.46
C ALA A 22 32.45 -13.61 -4.75
N HIS A 23 32.77 -13.19 -3.51
CA HIS A 23 33.84 -13.80 -2.72
C HIS A 23 33.49 -15.20 -2.20
N VAL A 24 32.22 -15.44 -1.85
CA VAL A 24 31.73 -16.78 -1.45
C VAL A 24 31.79 -17.77 -2.62
N ALA A 25 31.57 -17.29 -3.86
CA ALA A 25 31.71 -18.11 -5.06
C ALA A 25 33.17 -18.51 -5.37
N GLN A 26 34.17 -17.73 -4.93
CA GLN A 26 35.59 -17.99 -5.16
C GLN A 26 36.24 -18.95 -4.14
N GLY A 27 35.52 -19.32 -3.07
CA GLY A 27 36.05 -20.17 -1.98
C GLY A 27 35.97 -21.68 -2.20
N ALA A 28 35.33 -22.15 -3.27
CA ALA A 28 35.17 -23.57 -3.59
C ALA A 28 36.03 -23.93 -4.82
N GLY A 29 37.27 -24.35 -4.59
CA GLY A 29 38.23 -24.65 -5.66
C GLY A 29 37.94 -25.94 -6.43
N GLY A 30 38.00 -25.84 -7.77
CA GLY A 30 38.12 -26.91 -8.76
C GLY A 30 38.16 -26.28 -10.17
N VAL A 31 39.31 -26.37 -10.85
CA VAL A 31 39.68 -25.57 -12.04
C VAL A 31 38.91 -25.96 -13.31
N GLU A 32 38.26 -24.97 -13.94
CA GLU A 32 38.22 -24.73 -15.39
C GLU A 32 38.27 -23.20 -15.56
N GLU A 33 39.20 -22.67 -16.35
CA GLU A 33 39.14 -21.26 -16.76
C GLU A 33 37.91 -21.07 -17.65
N PRO A 34 36.93 -20.23 -17.30
CA PRO A 34 35.88 -19.92 -18.24
C PRO A 34 36.38 -18.86 -19.22
N VAL A 35 36.36 -19.29 -20.48
CA VAL A 35 36.28 -18.50 -21.69
C VAL A 35 35.51 -17.18 -21.46
N GLY A 36 36.06 -16.07 -21.94
CA GLY A 36 35.38 -14.77 -21.87
C GLY A 36 34.07 -14.70 -22.67
N GLU A 37 33.22 -13.74 -22.28
CA GLU A 37 31.91 -13.37 -22.87
C GLU A 37 30.78 -14.38 -22.52
N ASP A 38 29.75 -14.12 -21.71
CA ASP A 38 29.03 -12.92 -21.29
C ASP A 38 28.84 -12.92 -19.75
N ALA A 39 29.30 -11.88 -19.04
CA ALA A 39 28.70 -11.54 -17.75
C ALA A 39 27.37 -10.85 -18.06
N GLY A 40 26.29 -11.63 -18.14
CA GLY A 40 24.94 -11.10 -18.26
C GLY A 40 24.71 -10.00 -17.22
N ASP A 41 24.00 -8.96 -17.62
CA ASP A 41 23.67 -7.76 -16.85
C ASP A 41 22.81 -8.12 -15.62
N GLU A 42 23.40 -8.79 -14.62
CA GLU A 42 22.74 -9.26 -13.41
C GLU A 42 22.31 -8.06 -12.57
N THR A 43 21.06 -7.65 -12.77
CA THR A 43 20.42 -6.62 -11.98
C THR A 43 19.89 -7.26 -10.70
N TYR A 44 20.48 -6.91 -9.55
CA TYR A 44 19.99 -7.35 -8.26
C TYR A 44 18.73 -6.58 -7.85
N LEU A 45 17.85 -7.23 -7.10
CA LEU A 45 16.70 -6.59 -6.48
C LEU A 45 17.00 -6.24 -5.03
N VAL A 46 16.61 -5.03 -4.63
CA VAL A 46 16.56 -4.62 -3.22
C VAL A 46 15.11 -4.57 -2.77
N GLN A 47 14.82 -5.26 -1.67
CA GLN A 47 13.50 -5.33 -1.06
C GLN A 47 13.45 -4.47 0.20
N PHE A 48 12.41 -3.63 0.31
CA PHE A 48 12.07 -2.86 1.49
C PHE A 48 10.68 -3.26 1.97
N SER A 49 10.47 -3.47 3.26
CA SER A 49 9.14 -3.80 3.78
C SER A 49 8.76 -3.07 5.07
N ARG A 50 7.45 -2.90 5.26
CA ARG A 50 6.85 -2.31 6.45
C ARG A 50 5.51 -2.97 6.74
N ARG A 51 5.20 -3.23 8.00
CA ARG A 51 3.88 -3.75 8.40
C ARG A 51 2.92 -2.60 8.59
N ALA A 52 1.86 -2.57 7.80
CA ALA A 52 0.79 -1.58 7.89
C ALA A 52 -0.50 -2.12 7.24
N MET A 53 -1.65 -1.55 7.60
CA MET A 53 -2.99 -1.96 7.17
C MET A 53 -3.23 -3.47 7.33
N ALA A 54 -2.74 -4.02 8.45
CA ALA A 54 -2.78 -5.44 8.80
C ALA A 54 -2.09 -6.41 7.81
N CYS A 55 -1.20 -5.94 6.94
CA CYS A 55 -0.35 -6.78 6.08
C CYS A 55 1.09 -6.27 6.00
N GLU A 56 1.93 -6.97 5.23
CA GLU A 56 3.25 -6.46 4.84
C GLU A 56 3.12 -5.68 3.54
N PHE A 57 3.57 -4.43 3.54
CA PHE A 57 3.81 -3.65 2.33
C PHE A 57 5.27 -3.83 1.93
N THR A 58 5.50 -4.08 0.64
CA THR A 58 6.84 -4.36 0.13
C THR A 58 7.10 -3.56 -1.13
N ILE A 59 8.27 -2.94 -1.24
CA ILE A 59 8.74 -2.24 -2.44
C ILE A 59 10.02 -2.92 -2.90
N TYR A 60 10.05 -3.33 -4.18
CA TYR A 60 11.24 -3.85 -4.83
C TYR A 60 11.76 -2.81 -5.82
N LEU A 61 13.08 -2.59 -5.79
CA LEU A 61 13.81 -1.69 -6.68
C LEU A 61 14.98 -2.44 -7.32
N ASN A 62 15.35 -2.07 -8.54
CA ASN A 62 16.64 -2.48 -9.10
C ASN A 62 17.79 -1.84 -8.31
N ALA A 63 18.74 -2.65 -7.87
CA ALA A 63 19.87 -2.21 -7.05
C ALA A 63 20.76 -1.24 -7.83
N GLY A 64 21.07 -0.09 -7.22
CA GLY A 64 21.99 0.88 -7.80
C GLY A 64 21.46 1.69 -8.98
N GLU A 65 20.21 1.47 -9.41
CA GLU A 65 19.62 2.23 -10.52
C GLU A 65 19.37 3.70 -10.16
N HIS A 66 18.89 3.94 -8.93
CA HIS A 66 18.56 5.26 -8.44
C HIS A 66 19.29 5.53 -7.12
N ASP A 67 20.20 6.52 -7.10
CA ASP A 67 20.97 6.91 -5.89
C ASP A 67 20.06 7.23 -4.68
N GLY A 68 18.87 7.78 -4.93
CA GLY A 68 17.85 8.10 -3.91
C GLY A 68 16.79 7.01 -3.69
N GLY A 69 16.82 5.92 -4.44
CA GLY A 69 15.78 4.88 -4.45
C GLY A 69 15.48 4.29 -3.07
N PRO A 70 16.49 3.78 -2.33
CA PRO A 70 16.28 3.24 -0.99
C PRO A 70 15.62 4.22 -0.01
N ALA A 71 16.04 5.48 -0.02
CA ALA A 71 15.46 6.51 0.84
C ALA A 71 14.00 6.83 0.45
N ALA A 72 13.71 6.91 -0.85
CA ALA A 72 12.36 7.12 -1.35
C ALA A 72 11.42 5.94 -1.01
N ALA A 73 11.90 4.69 -1.13
CA ALA A 73 11.14 3.51 -0.74
C ALA A 73 10.81 3.50 0.76
N MET A 74 11.77 3.85 1.63
CA MET A 74 11.52 3.96 3.07
C MET A 74 10.48 5.06 3.38
N GLN A 75 10.58 6.24 2.75
CA GLN A 75 9.61 7.32 2.91
C GLN A 75 8.20 6.93 2.43
N ALA A 76 8.12 6.22 1.29
CA ALA A 76 6.86 5.70 0.79
C ALA A 76 6.23 4.71 1.78
N LEU A 77 7.03 3.82 2.37
CA LEU A 77 6.55 2.88 3.40
C LEU A 77 6.15 3.57 4.70
N ASP A 78 6.85 4.63 5.12
CA ASP A 78 6.45 5.47 6.26
C ASP A 78 5.08 6.14 6.00
N LEU A 79 4.83 6.60 4.76
CA LEU A 79 3.53 7.18 4.39
C LEU A 79 2.39 6.16 4.56
N VAL A 80 2.61 4.88 4.26
CA VAL A 80 1.57 3.84 4.44
C VAL A 80 1.11 3.75 5.90
N GLU A 81 2.02 3.90 6.87
CA GLU A 81 1.64 3.93 8.29
C GLU A 81 0.82 5.16 8.65
N CYS A 82 1.17 6.33 8.11
CA CYS A 82 0.36 7.55 8.29
C CYS A 82 -1.04 7.38 7.70
N LEU A 83 -1.15 6.79 6.52
CA LEU A 83 -2.42 6.49 5.87
C LEU A 83 -3.24 5.45 6.65
N GLU A 84 -2.60 4.42 7.23
CA GLU A 84 -3.28 3.50 8.13
C GLU A 84 -3.88 4.24 9.33
N ASP A 85 -3.12 5.14 9.95
CA ASP A 85 -3.56 5.89 11.11
C ASP A 85 -4.73 6.83 10.80
N GLN A 86 -4.74 7.43 9.61
CA GLN A 86 -5.84 8.26 9.10
C GLN A 86 -7.11 7.44 8.80
N MET A 87 -6.96 6.29 8.12
CA MET A 87 -8.08 5.55 7.52
C MET A 87 -8.66 4.42 8.38
N THR A 88 -7.96 3.99 9.42
CA THR A 88 -8.36 2.84 10.23
C THR A 88 -9.68 3.07 10.95
N VAL A 89 -10.55 2.06 10.99
CA VAL A 89 -11.79 2.07 11.79
C VAL A 89 -11.58 1.62 13.24
N PHE A 90 -10.35 1.25 13.60
CA PHE A 90 -10.01 0.65 14.89
C PHE A 90 -9.44 1.65 15.91
N ARG A 91 -8.88 2.76 15.44
CA ARG A 91 -8.27 3.78 16.30
C ARG A 91 -9.24 4.96 16.47
N PRO A 92 -9.67 5.30 17.69
CA PRO A 92 -10.67 6.35 17.91
C PRO A 92 -10.27 7.72 17.35
N HIS A 93 -8.97 8.02 17.30
CA HIS A 93 -8.44 9.29 16.81
C HIS A 93 -8.33 9.39 15.30
N SER A 94 -8.53 8.30 14.56
CA SER A 94 -8.46 8.33 13.10
C SER A 94 -9.56 9.21 12.51
N GLU A 95 -9.28 9.79 11.36
CA GLU A 95 -10.22 10.66 10.66
C GLU A 95 -11.49 9.88 10.25
N VAL A 96 -11.34 8.65 9.76
CA VAL A 96 -12.48 7.77 9.42
C VAL A 96 -13.32 7.41 10.65
N SER A 97 -12.68 7.15 11.80
CA SER A 97 -13.43 6.90 13.04
C SER A 97 -14.18 8.15 13.52
N ASN A 98 -13.62 9.34 13.30
CA ASN A 98 -14.29 10.59 13.60
C ASN A 98 -15.51 10.81 12.70
N ILE A 99 -15.37 10.59 11.39
CA ILE A 99 -16.48 10.62 10.43
C ILE A 99 -17.60 9.67 10.87
N ASN A 100 -17.25 8.42 11.21
CA ASN A 100 -18.22 7.41 11.65
C ASN A 100 -19.00 7.79 12.91
N ARG A 101 -18.43 8.61 13.80
CA ARG A 101 -19.11 9.07 15.01
C ARG A 101 -19.98 10.31 14.79
N SER A 102 -19.56 11.21 13.91
CA SER A 102 -20.11 12.57 13.86
C SER A 102 -20.94 12.88 12.61
N ALA A 103 -20.71 12.18 11.50
CA ALA A 103 -21.29 12.54 10.21
C ALA A 103 -22.82 12.37 10.13
N SER A 104 -23.45 11.60 11.00
CA SER A 104 -24.92 11.53 11.09
C SER A 104 -25.54 12.75 11.79
N GLU A 105 -24.77 13.44 12.62
CA GLU A 105 -25.25 14.59 13.40
C GLU A 105 -24.97 15.90 12.67
N GLN A 106 -23.76 16.04 12.11
CA GLN A 106 -23.28 17.26 11.47
C GLN A 106 -22.32 16.97 10.32
N PRO A 107 -22.17 17.89 9.35
CA PRO A 107 -21.10 17.79 8.35
C PRO A 107 -19.72 17.74 9.02
N VAL A 108 -18.86 16.85 8.55
CA VAL A 108 -17.48 16.70 9.02
C VAL A 108 -16.52 17.11 7.91
N THR A 109 -15.62 18.04 8.17
CA THR A 109 -14.55 18.42 7.22
C THR A 109 -13.54 17.28 7.09
N VAL A 110 -13.14 17.01 5.85
CA VAL A 110 -12.25 15.90 5.49
C VAL A 110 -10.99 16.43 4.81
N GLU A 111 -9.87 15.79 5.09
CA GLU A 111 -8.61 15.98 4.38
C GLU A 111 -8.83 15.81 2.85
N PRO A 112 -8.23 16.67 2.01
CA PRO A 112 -8.50 16.68 0.57
C PRO A 112 -8.36 15.32 -0.14
N ARG A 113 -7.28 14.57 0.09
CA ARG A 113 -7.05 13.29 -0.60
C ARG A 113 -7.98 12.19 -0.09
N LEU A 114 -8.32 12.19 1.18
CA LEU A 114 -9.36 11.31 1.72
C LEU A 114 -10.73 11.67 1.13
N PHE A 115 -11.06 12.95 0.97
CA PHE A 115 -12.30 13.38 0.33
C PHE A 115 -12.40 12.90 -1.13
N GLU A 116 -11.30 12.99 -1.88
CA GLU A 116 -11.20 12.42 -3.24
C GLU A 116 -11.43 10.91 -3.25
N LEU A 117 -10.82 10.17 -2.32
CA LEU A 117 -11.00 8.72 -2.17
C LEU A 117 -12.47 8.37 -1.85
N LEU A 118 -13.10 9.11 -0.94
CA LEU A 118 -14.52 8.92 -0.60
C LEU A 118 -15.43 9.22 -1.79
N SER A 119 -15.11 10.26 -2.57
CA SER A 119 -15.84 10.61 -3.80
C SER A 119 -15.75 9.48 -4.83
N LEU A 120 -14.53 8.95 -5.06
CA LEU A 120 -14.31 7.79 -5.92
C LEU A 120 -15.10 6.58 -5.42
N ALA A 121 -15.07 6.30 -4.12
CA ALA A 121 -15.77 5.16 -3.54
C ALA A 121 -17.30 5.24 -3.70
N VAL A 122 -17.89 6.44 -3.54
CA VAL A 122 -19.32 6.67 -3.79
C VAL A 122 -19.65 6.46 -5.27
N GLN A 123 -18.79 6.94 -6.18
CA GLN A 123 -18.96 6.72 -7.62
C GLN A 123 -18.88 5.23 -7.98
N LEU A 124 -17.87 4.52 -7.48
CA LEU A 124 -17.72 3.07 -7.69
C LEU A 124 -18.93 2.30 -7.17
N SER A 125 -19.52 2.72 -6.05
CA SER A 125 -20.75 2.12 -5.56
C SER A 125 -21.92 2.29 -6.53
N ALA A 126 -22.07 3.47 -7.13
CA ALA A 126 -23.08 3.71 -8.15
C ALA A 126 -22.83 2.86 -9.42
N ASP A 127 -21.60 2.86 -9.93
CA ASP A 127 -21.21 2.15 -11.17
C ASP A 127 -21.37 0.64 -11.04
N THR A 128 -21.09 0.10 -9.85
CA THR A 128 -21.26 -1.33 -9.53
C THR A 128 -22.65 -1.68 -9.00
N LYS A 129 -23.60 -0.74 -9.01
CA LYS A 129 -24.97 -0.91 -8.50
C LYS A 129 -25.02 -1.43 -7.06
N GLY A 130 -24.09 -0.98 -6.22
CA GLY A 130 -23.96 -1.33 -4.81
C GLY A 130 -23.19 -2.62 -4.53
N ALA A 131 -22.61 -3.29 -5.54
CA ALA A 131 -21.76 -4.46 -5.30
C ALA A 131 -20.47 -4.09 -4.56
N PHE A 132 -19.93 -2.90 -4.83
CA PHE A 132 -18.94 -2.23 -3.98
C PHE A 132 -19.65 -1.18 -3.11
N ASP A 133 -19.41 -1.19 -1.79
CA ASP A 133 -19.94 -0.16 -0.90
C ASP A 133 -19.05 0.01 0.33
N ILE A 134 -18.51 1.22 0.52
CA ILE A 134 -17.66 1.55 1.68
C ILE A 134 -18.46 1.73 2.97
N THR A 135 -19.79 1.77 2.92
CA THR A 135 -20.64 1.92 4.12
C THR A 135 -20.95 0.59 4.83
N THR A 136 -20.22 -0.47 4.48
CA THR A 136 -20.38 -1.84 5.00
C THR A 136 -19.85 -2.04 6.43
N GLY A 137 -19.49 -0.97 7.14
CA GLY A 137 -19.05 -1.01 8.54
C GLY A 137 -20.01 -1.76 9.48
N PRO A 138 -21.33 -1.49 9.46
CA PRO A 138 -22.28 -2.18 10.34
C PRO A 138 -22.36 -3.69 10.04
N LEU A 139 -22.30 -4.07 8.76
CA LEU A 139 -22.20 -5.48 8.36
C LEU A 139 -20.91 -6.12 8.88
N THR A 140 -19.78 -5.46 8.68
CA THR A 140 -18.47 -5.96 9.13
C THR A 140 -18.45 -6.21 10.65
N LYS A 141 -19.16 -5.37 11.43
CA LYS A 141 -19.31 -5.51 12.88
C LYS A 141 -20.15 -6.73 13.27
N VAL A 142 -21.32 -6.93 12.67
CA VAL A 142 -22.21 -8.05 13.05
C VAL A 142 -21.60 -9.41 12.72
N TRP A 143 -20.75 -9.48 11.70
CA TRP A 143 -19.95 -10.68 11.37
C TRP A 143 -18.76 -10.91 12.30
N GLY A 144 -18.49 -10.01 13.26
CA GLY A 144 -17.43 -10.16 14.26
C GLY A 144 -16.02 -9.88 13.74
N PHE A 145 -15.87 -9.39 12.51
CA PHE A 145 -14.56 -9.16 11.89
C PHE A 145 -13.76 -8.07 12.60
N TYR A 146 -14.42 -7.07 13.20
CA TYR A 146 -13.72 -6.06 13.99
C TYR A 146 -13.04 -6.63 15.24
N ARG A 147 -13.60 -7.70 15.80
CA ARG A 147 -13.06 -8.40 16.99
C ARG A 147 -12.14 -9.56 16.62
N ARG A 148 -11.93 -9.81 15.32
CA ARG A 148 -11.26 -11.01 14.80
C ARG A 148 -11.85 -12.32 15.37
N GLN A 149 -13.13 -12.27 15.72
CA GLN A 149 -13.90 -13.38 16.28
C GLN A 149 -15.10 -13.58 15.35
N GLY A 150 -14.83 -14.15 14.17
CA GLY A 150 -15.87 -14.42 13.19
C GLY A 150 -17.01 -15.20 13.83
N ALA A 151 -18.23 -14.67 13.70
CA ALA A 151 -19.43 -15.29 14.26
C ALA A 151 -20.52 -15.24 13.19
N MET A 152 -21.37 -16.27 13.15
CA MET A 152 -22.54 -16.26 12.28
C MET A 152 -23.60 -15.34 12.90
N PRO A 153 -23.93 -14.18 12.29
CA PRO A 153 -24.95 -13.31 12.81
C PRO A 153 -26.35 -13.91 12.60
N THR A 154 -27.31 -13.48 13.41
CA THR A 154 -28.73 -13.82 13.17
C THR A 154 -29.26 -13.08 11.95
N ALA A 155 -30.29 -13.62 11.31
CA ALA A 155 -30.94 -12.96 10.17
C ALA A 155 -31.44 -11.55 10.52
N THR A 156 -31.96 -11.35 11.74
CA THR A 156 -32.38 -10.04 12.25
C THR A 156 -31.20 -9.08 12.35
N ALA A 157 -30.07 -9.51 12.93
CA ALA A 157 -28.88 -8.65 13.04
C ALA A 157 -28.32 -8.24 11.67
N VAL A 158 -28.38 -9.14 10.68
CA VAL A 158 -28.00 -8.82 9.29
C VAL A 158 -28.98 -7.82 8.67
N ALA A 159 -30.28 -8.01 8.84
CA ALA A 159 -31.30 -7.11 8.31
C ALA A 159 -31.17 -5.69 8.90
N ASP A 160 -30.96 -5.59 10.22
CA ASP A 160 -30.73 -4.33 10.91
C ASP A 160 -29.47 -3.65 10.39
N ALA A 161 -28.36 -4.39 10.25
CA ALA A 161 -27.11 -3.87 9.68
C ALA A 161 -27.29 -3.36 8.24
N LEU A 162 -28.00 -4.12 7.39
CA LEU A 162 -28.28 -3.72 6.01
C LEU A 162 -29.10 -2.43 5.90
N SER A 163 -29.97 -2.14 6.87
CA SER A 163 -30.75 -0.89 6.89
C SER A 163 -29.86 0.37 6.98
N MET A 164 -28.65 0.20 7.55
CA MET A 164 -27.63 1.24 7.72
C MET A 164 -26.59 1.27 6.59
N VAL A 165 -26.69 0.38 5.59
CA VAL A 165 -25.75 0.32 4.45
C VAL A 165 -26.35 1.02 3.23
N GLY A 166 -25.53 1.81 2.54
CA GLY A 166 -25.82 2.40 1.25
C GLY A 166 -25.06 3.70 1.01
N SER A 167 -24.06 3.68 0.13
CA SER A 167 -23.29 4.87 -0.27
C SER A 167 -24.15 6.00 -0.85
N ARG A 168 -25.35 5.71 -1.38
CA ARG A 168 -26.35 6.72 -1.78
C ARG A 168 -26.83 7.64 -0.65
N HIS A 169 -26.61 7.26 0.61
CA HIS A 169 -26.95 8.05 1.80
C HIS A 169 -25.74 8.84 2.32
N VAL A 170 -24.58 8.75 1.66
CA VAL A 170 -23.41 9.59 1.91
C VAL A 170 -23.55 10.87 1.09
N GLN A 171 -23.51 12.00 1.79
CA GLN A 171 -23.59 13.33 1.19
C GLN A 171 -22.20 13.95 1.24
N LEU A 172 -21.63 14.23 0.06
CA LEU A 172 -20.34 14.89 -0.09
C LEU A 172 -20.55 16.31 -0.61
N ASN A 173 -19.93 17.29 0.03
CA ASN A 173 -19.90 18.68 -0.43
C ASN A 173 -18.47 19.03 -0.90
N PRO A 174 -18.20 19.06 -2.22
CA PRO A 174 -16.87 19.36 -2.75
C PRO A 174 -16.35 20.77 -2.43
N ALA A 175 -17.25 21.76 -2.31
CA ALA A 175 -16.85 23.15 -2.06
C ALA A 175 -16.28 23.32 -0.64
N GLU A 176 -16.88 22.64 0.33
CA GLU A 176 -16.46 22.70 1.75
C GLU A 176 -15.57 21.51 2.17
N ARG A 177 -15.44 20.50 1.30
CA ARG A 177 -14.83 19.19 1.60
C ARG A 177 -15.41 18.56 2.85
N THR A 178 -16.74 18.53 2.92
CA THR A 178 -17.46 17.94 4.05
C THR A 178 -18.22 16.69 3.66
N ILE A 179 -18.30 15.75 4.60
CA ILE A 179 -19.11 14.53 4.51
C ILE A 179 -20.23 14.57 5.56
N ARG A 180 -21.42 14.09 5.19
CA ARG A 180 -22.56 13.87 6.09
C ARG A 180 -23.28 12.56 5.74
N PHE A 181 -23.82 11.89 6.76
CA PHE A 181 -24.69 10.73 6.58
C PHE A 181 -26.15 11.14 6.67
N ALA A 182 -26.94 10.68 5.70
CA ALA A 182 -28.39 10.89 5.71
C ALA A 182 -29.12 9.93 6.68
N ARG A 183 -28.43 8.92 7.21
CA ARG A 183 -28.97 7.93 8.16
C ARG A 183 -28.08 7.78 9.39
N ALA A 184 -28.71 7.62 10.54
CA ALA A 184 -28.02 7.23 11.77
C ALA A 184 -27.49 5.79 11.66
N GLY A 185 -26.37 5.52 12.33
CA GLY A 185 -25.76 4.18 12.38
C GLY A 185 -24.98 3.76 11.12
N MET A 186 -24.91 4.63 10.09
CA MET A 186 -23.99 4.41 8.97
C MET A 186 -22.54 4.45 9.44
N GLU A 187 -21.71 3.57 8.89
CA GLU A 187 -20.27 3.56 9.16
C GLU A 187 -19.48 3.20 7.92
N LEU A 188 -18.45 4.00 7.65
CA LEU A 188 -17.45 3.74 6.64
C LEU A 188 -16.49 2.62 7.08
N ASN A 189 -16.11 1.80 6.11
CA ASN A 189 -15.04 0.83 6.14
C ASN A 189 -14.32 0.88 4.78
N LEU A 190 -13.07 1.34 4.80
CA LEU A 190 -12.27 1.51 3.58
C LEU A 190 -11.41 0.28 3.24
N GLY A 191 -11.64 -0.87 3.90
CA GLY A 191 -10.83 -2.07 3.71
C GLY A 191 -10.75 -2.59 2.27
N ALA A 192 -11.76 -2.29 1.44
CA ALA A 192 -11.84 -2.72 0.04
C ALA A 192 -11.10 -1.79 -0.95
N ILE A 193 -10.65 -0.60 -0.53
CA ILE A 193 -10.02 0.40 -1.41
C ILE A 193 -8.75 1.03 -0.84
N GLY A 194 -8.58 1.03 0.49
CA GLY A 194 -7.52 1.76 1.18
C GLY A 194 -6.10 1.31 0.81
N LYS A 195 -5.88 0.01 0.55
CA LYS A 195 -4.56 -0.47 0.12
C LYS A 195 -4.20 -0.02 -1.29
N GLY A 196 -5.18 0.00 -2.21
CA GLY A 196 -4.98 0.56 -3.55
C GLY A 196 -4.57 2.03 -3.48
N HIS A 197 -5.30 2.82 -2.69
CA HIS A 197 -4.95 4.21 -2.43
C HIS A 197 -3.52 4.35 -1.86
N ALA A 198 -3.13 3.53 -0.89
CA ALA A 198 -1.77 3.57 -0.34
C ALA A 198 -0.70 3.29 -1.40
N LEU A 199 -0.92 2.32 -2.29
CA LEU A 199 0.00 2.03 -3.40
C LEU A 199 0.11 3.21 -4.38
N ASP A 200 -1.02 3.86 -4.70
CA ASP A 200 -1.03 5.05 -5.56
C ASP A 200 -0.22 6.18 -4.92
N ARG A 201 -0.36 6.40 -3.60
CA ARG A 201 0.41 7.42 -2.87
C ARG A 201 1.90 7.09 -2.78
N CYS A 202 2.26 5.81 -2.64
CA CYS A 202 3.66 5.37 -2.75
C CYS A 202 4.22 5.67 -4.15
N ALA A 203 3.46 5.38 -5.20
CA ALA A 203 3.85 5.63 -6.59
C ALA A 203 4.07 7.12 -6.87
N GLU A 204 3.21 8.01 -6.33
CA GLU A 204 3.38 9.46 -6.40
C GLU A 204 4.73 9.90 -5.78
N LEU A 205 5.06 9.39 -4.59
CA LEU A 205 6.31 9.71 -3.89
C LEU A 205 7.55 9.20 -4.64
N LEU A 206 7.51 7.95 -5.10
CA LEU A 206 8.61 7.34 -5.86
C LEU A 206 8.86 8.09 -7.16
N SER A 207 7.79 8.43 -7.91
CA SER A 207 7.90 9.19 -9.14
C SER A 207 8.42 10.62 -8.90
N ALA A 208 7.99 11.29 -7.82
CA ALA A 208 8.51 12.59 -7.44
C ALA A 208 10.01 12.55 -7.08
N ALA A 209 10.51 11.41 -6.61
CA ALA A 209 11.92 11.15 -6.36
C ALA A 209 12.71 10.67 -7.60
N GLY A 210 12.06 10.58 -8.76
CA GLY A 210 12.67 10.12 -10.02
C GLY A 210 12.93 8.62 -10.08
N VAL A 211 12.25 7.82 -9.25
CA VAL A 211 12.32 6.36 -9.26
C VAL A 211 11.25 5.85 -10.24
N GLU A 212 11.68 5.25 -11.35
CA GLU A 212 10.80 4.90 -12.47
C GLU A 212 10.60 3.39 -12.63
N HIS A 213 11.44 2.59 -11.97
CA HIS A 213 11.42 1.13 -12.04
C HIS A 213 11.21 0.55 -10.64
N TYR A 214 9.99 0.09 -10.37
CA TYR A 214 9.65 -0.53 -9.09
C TYR A 214 8.40 -1.40 -9.18
N ILE A 215 8.26 -2.29 -8.20
CA ILE A 215 6.99 -2.96 -7.90
C ILE A 215 6.67 -2.83 -6.41
N CYS A 216 5.43 -2.43 -6.12
CA CYS A 216 4.89 -2.25 -4.78
C CYS A 216 3.79 -3.29 -4.52
N HIS A 217 3.87 -3.99 -3.40
CA HIS A 217 2.88 -4.94 -2.92
C HIS A 217 2.22 -4.44 -1.65
N GLY A 218 0.89 -4.58 -1.56
CA GLY A 218 0.08 -4.34 -0.37
C GLY A 218 -0.47 -5.66 0.18
N GLY A 219 0.39 -6.45 0.84
CA GLY A 219 0.12 -7.84 1.16
C GLY A 219 0.10 -8.70 -0.12
N GLN A 220 -0.88 -9.59 -0.24
CA GLN A 220 -1.02 -10.51 -1.38
C GLN A 220 -2.25 -10.19 -2.26
N SER A 221 -2.89 -9.04 -2.06
CA SER A 221 -4.15 -8.69 -2.74
C SER A 221 -4.09 -7.40 -3.55
N SER A 222 -2.95 -6.71 -3.55
CA SER A 222 -2.79 -5.42 -4.22
C SER A 222 -1.36 -5.30 -4.69
N VAL A 223 -1.18 -4.92 -5.96
CA VAL A 223 0.12 -4.76 -6.60
C VAL A 223 0.07 -3.55 -7.53
N LEU A 224 1.15 -2.79 -7.57
CA LEU A 224 1.37 -1.71 -8.53
C LEU A 224 2.80 -1.83 -9.04
N ALA A 225 2.98 -1.86 -10.35
CA ALA A 225 4.29 -1.94 -10.99
C ALA A 225 4.48 -0.78 -11.96
N ARG A 226 5.70 -0.24 -12.03
CA ARG A 226 6.11 0.80 -12.98
C ARG A 226 7.48 0.45 -13.54
N GLY A 227 7.66 0.63 -14.85
CA GLY A 227 8.90 0.30 -15.54
C GLY A 227 9.11 -1.21 -15.71
N SER A 228 10.37 -1.61 -15.71
CA SER A 228 10.85 -2.97 -15.95
C SER A 228 11.87 -3.44 -14.92
N HIS A 229 11.98 -4.75 -14.77
CA HIS A 229 13.09 -5.39 -14.06
C HIS A 229 14.27 -5.59 -15.03
N GLY A 230 15.48 -5.22 -14.59
CA GLY A 230 16.70 -5.38 -15.39
C GLY A 230 17.05 -4.20 -16.31
N ALA A 231 18.32 -4.13 -16.70
CA ALA A 231 18.89 -3.04 -17.51
C ALA A 231 18.52 -3.08 -19.00
N ALA A 232 17.85 -4.13 -19.48
CA ALA A 232 17.36 -4.23 -20.86
C ALA A 232 16.14 -3.32 -21.08
N ARG A 233 16.41 -2.02 -21.22
CA ARG A 233 15.42 -0.96 -21.50
C ARG A 233 14.59 -1.21 -22.77
N ASP A 234 15.05 -2.12 -23.64
CA ASP A 234 14.51 -2.36 -24.99
C ASP A 234 13.87 -3.75 -25.19
N SER A 235 13.85 -4.65 -24.19
CA SER A 235 13.32 -6.01 -24.36
C SER A 235 11.80 -6.14 -24.19
N GLY A 236 11.11 -5.06 -23.82
CA GLY A 236 9.65 -5.07 -23.61
C GLY A 236 9.19 -5.95 -22.44
N GLY A 237 10.12 -6.47 -21.62
CA GLY A 237 9.81 -7.24 -20.42
C GLY A 237 9.31 -6.34 -19.29
N GLY A 238 8.08 -6.57 -18.82
CA GLY A 238 7.56 -5.93 -17.62
C GLY A 238 8.15 -6.54 -16.35
N TRP A 239 7.62 -6.11 -15.20
CA TRP A 239 7.82 -6.82 -13.93
C TRP A 239 7.13 -8.19 -14.01
N THR A 240 7.91 -9.28 -13.93
CA THR A 240 7.43 -10.67 -13.96
C THR A 240 7.86 -11.43 -12.72
#